data_AF-A0A5N6MA38-F1
#
_entry.id   AF-A0A5N6MA38-F1
#
_cell.length_a   1.000
_cell.length_b   1.000
_cell.length_c   1.000
_cell.angle_alpha   90.00
_cell.angle_beta   90.00
_cell.angle_gamma   90.00
#
_symmetry.space_group_name_H-M   'P 1'
#
loop_
_entity.id
_entity.type
_entity.pdbx_description
1 polymer ?
#
loop_
_entity_poly.entity_id
_entity_poly.type
_entity_poly.pdbx_seq_one_letter_code
_entity_poly.pdbx_strand_id
1 'polypeptide(L)'
;MDSRDANFWKEAVQDEIDSIMHNKTWKLTDLPPGCKPLGSKWIFKKKMKVDGTLAAIHNLIIHQMDVKTAFLNGELEEEIYTKQPEGFVMPGNEHKVCKLIKSLYGLKQAPKQWHQKFDEVVLSTGFVLNQADKCVFSKFDSFDKGVIICLFVDDMLIFGTDQEQDFETISWPNKTSGSPSPSLQKENRKYQKREAGETEATMATLSIGDDNRSISTVLIFAAMDSEALPIVNHFKLSPDDGSLFPLGVPWIRYHGNYKDLNINVIYPGKDRDLGGINSIGTVPASLVTYASIQALKPDLLINAGTAGGFKVKGASIFDVFIVSDLAFHDRRIPIPGPDKYGVGRRQSYSTPNLVKELNLKVCKLSTGDSLDMSPQDETCILANDATIVDMEGAAVAYVSNLMRVPAIFVKAVSNFVDGETSIHEEFAQNLQATVVVLQKAVAQVVEFINGKCLYEL
;
A
#
# COMPACT_ATOMS: atom_id res chain seq x y z
N MET A 1 -37.81 3.86 -14.74
CA MET A 1 -36.57 3.56 -13.99
C MET A 1 -36.95 2.58 -12.89
N ASP A 2 -36.75 1.28 -13.11
CA ASP A 2 -37.14 0.22 -12.17
C ASP A 2 -35.92 -0.28 -11.39
N SER A 3 -35.32 0.61 -10.59
CA SER A 3 -34.21 0.30 -9.68
C SER A 3 -34.60 0.63 -8.24
N ARG A 4 -34.12 -0.16 -7.28
CA ARG A 4 -34.31 0.10 -5.84
C ARG A 4 -33.74 1.45 -5.39
N ASP A 5 -32.81 2.02 -6.16
CA ASP A 5 -32.14 3.29 -5.88
C ASP A 5 -32.73 4.48 -6.67
N ALA A 6 -33.84 4.29 -7.38
CA ALA A 6 -34.40 5.31 -8.29
C ALA A 6 -34.77 6.64 -7.61
N ASN A 7 -35.10 6.62 -6.33
CA ASN A 7 -35.38 7.85 -5.57
C ASN A 7 -34.12 8.67 -5.31
N PHE A 8 -33.01 8.02 -4.94
CA PHE A 8 -31.71 8.69 -4.76
C PHE A 8 -31.17 9.26 -6.07
N TRP A 9 -31.43 8.58 -7.20
CA TRP A 9 -31.02 9.08 -8.51
C TRP A 9 -31.83 10.30 -8.96
N LYS A 10 -33.11 10.40 -8.58
CA LYS A 10 -33.94 11.59 -8.86
C LYS A 10 -33.48 12.80 -8.05
N GLU A 11 -33.12 12.61 -6.78
CA GLU A 11 -32.57 13.65 -5.92
C GLU A 11 -31.23 14.16 -6.47
N ALA A 12 -30.31 13.26 -6.84
CA ALA A 12 -29.04 13.64 -7.46
C ALA A 12 -29.21 14.38 -8.81
N VAL A 13 -30.21 14.01 -9.61
CA VAL A 13 -30.55 14.74 -10.85
C VAL A 13 -31.05 16.15 -10.56
N GLN A 14 -31.86 16.32 -9.51
CA GLN A 14 -32.36 17.63 -9.13
C GLN A 14 -31.23 18.53 -8.62
N ASP A 15 -30.36 18.02 -7.75
CA ASP A 15 -29.19 18.74 -7.24
C ASP A 15 -28.27 19.20 -8.38
N GLU A 16 -28.04 18.34 -9.37
CA GLU A 16 -27.21 18.67 -10.54
C GLU A 16 -27.89 19.74 -11.43
N ILE A 17 -29.20 19.65 -11.66
CA ILE A 17 -29.95 20.68 -12.39
C ILE A 17 -29.88 22.02 -11.67
N ASP A 18 -30.05 22.04 -10.36
CA ASP A 18 -29.99 23.26 -9.55
C ASP A 18 -28.58 23.88 -9.61
N SER A 19 -27.54 23.05 -9.60
CA SER A 19 -26.15 23.47 -9.80
C SER A 19 -25.91 24.07 -11.20
N ILE A 20 -26.41 23.43 -12.25
CA ILE A 20 -26.30 23.91 -13.64
C ILE A 20 -26.96 25.29 -13.78
N MET A 21 -28.12 25.46 -13.16
CA MET A 21 -28.89 26.71 -13.16
C MET A 21 -28.19 27.80 -12.34
N HIS A 22 -27.70 27.47 -11.14
CA HIS A 22 -26.91 28.37 -10.31
C HIS A 22 -25.68 28.90 -11.06
N ASN A 23 -24.97 28.01 -11.75
CA ASN A 23 -23.75 28.34 -12.50
C ASN A 23 -23.99 29.07 -13.83
N LYS A 24 -25.25 29.31 -14.21
CA LYS A 24 -25.65 29.94 -15.49
C LYS A 24 -25.03 29.26 -16.71
N THR A 25 -24.98 27.92 -16.68
CA THR A 25 -24.25 27.09 -17.64
C THR A 25 -24.84 27.17 -19.06
N TRP A 26 -26.13 27.47 -19.21
CA TRP A 26 -26.78 27.62 -20.52
C TRP A 26 -27.77 28.78 -20.55
N LYS A 27 -28.15 29.17 -21.77
CA LYS A 27 -29.27 30.07 -22.04
C LYS A 27 -30.21 29.46 -23.06
N LEU A 28 -31.52 29.59 -22.83
CA LEU A 28 -32.53 29.11 -23.76
C LEU A 28 -32.61 30.02 -25.00
N THR A 29 -32.62 29.43 -26.19
CA THR A 29 -32.65 30.16 -27.47
C THR A 29 -33.26 29.33 -28.59
N ASP A 30 -33.57 29.98 -29.71
CA ASP A 30 -34.00 29.29 -30.93
C ASP A 30 -32.77 28.68 -31.61
N LEU A 31 -32.93 27.48 -32.15
CA LEU A 31 -31.85 26.80 -32.87
C LEU A 31 -31.56 27.53 -34.19
N PRO A 32 -30.33 28.01 -34.44
CA PRO A 32 -30.01 28.68 -35.69
C PRO A 32 -30.17 27.76 -36.91
N PRO A 33 -30.54 28.29 -38.09
CA PRO A 33 -30.66 27.49 -39.31
C PRO A 33 -29.35 26.77 -39.67
N GLY A 34 -29.42 25.47 -39.92
CA GLY A 34 -28.27 24.64 -40.31
C GLY A 34 -27.53 23.97 -39.13
N CYS A 35 -27.84 24.33 -37.88
CA CYS A 35 -27.27 23.69 -36.69
C CYS A 35 -28.07 22.43 -36.29
N LYS A 36 -27.40 21.46 -35.67
CA LYS A 36 -28.04 20.25 -35.09
C LYS A 36 -27.76 20.19 -33.59
N PRO A 37 -28.80 20.17 -32.72
CA PRO A 37 -28.59 20.16 -31.28
C PRO A 37 -28.19 18.75 -30.82
N LEU A 38 -27.29 18.69 -29.85
CA LEU A 38 -26.90 17.42 -29.21
C LEU A 38 -28.04 16.90 -28.32
N GLY A 39 -28.16 15.57 -28.23
CA GLY A 39 -29.09 14.93 -27.31
C GLY A 39 -28.59 15.01 -25.87
N SER A 40 -29.50 15.22 -24.93
CA SER A 40 -29.25 15.21 -23.48
C SER A 40 -29.74 13.90 -22.88
N LYS A 41 -28.86 13.15 -22.21
CA LYS A 41 -29.21 11.90 -21.49
C LYS A 41 -28.44 11.82 -20.18
N TRP A 42 -29.11 11.37 -19.13
CA TRP A 42 -28.49 11.05 -17.85
C TRP A 42 -27.78 9.69 -17.92
N ILE A 43 -26.53 9.62 -17.47
CA ILE A 43 -25.73 8.39 -17.42
C ILE A 43 -25.24 8.20 -15.97
N PHE A 44 -25.63 7.11 -15.34
CA PHE A 44 -25.24 6.79 -13.96
C PHE A 44 -24.23 5.63 -13.97
N LYS A 45 -23.11 5.79 -13.25
CA LYS A 45 -22.09 4.74 -13.10
C LYS A 45 -21.67 4.61 -11.63
N LYS A 46 -21.66 3.38 -11.11
CA LYS A 46 -21.16 3.09 -9.76
C LYS A 46 -19.63 3.07 -9.77
N LYS A 47 -18.98 3.98 -9.04
CA LYS A 47 -17.51 3.98 -8.83
C LYS A 47 -17.15 3.08 -7.64
N MET A 48 -16.06 2.31 -7.76
CA MET A 48 -15.42 1.58 -6.66
C MET A 48 -14.15 2.35 -6.25
N LYS A 49 -13.79 2.32 -4.96
CA LYS A 49 -12.67 3.10 -4.40
C LYS A 49 -11.32 2.66 -4.97
N VAL A 50 -10.39 3.62 -5.06
CA VAL A 50 -9.01 3.43 -5.53
C VAL A 50 -8.12 2.95 -4.38
N ASP A 51 -7.19 2.03 -4.67
CA ASP A 51 -6.21 1.47 -3.74
C ASP A 51 -5.08 2.48 -3.45
N GLY A 52 -4.79 2.72 -2.16
CA GLY A 52 -3.88 3.76 -1.66
C GLY A 52 -2.42 3.31 -1.48
N THR A 53 -2.00 2.24 -2.17
CA THR A 53 -0.72 1.53 -1.93
C THR A 53 0.52 2.43 -2.02
N LEU A 54 0.54 3.42 -2.90
CA LEU A 54 1.69 4.32 -3.14
C LEU A 54 1.96 5.27 -1.97
N ALA A 55 0.93 5.83 -1.33
CA ALA A 55 1.14 6.72 -0.20
C ALA A 55 1.61 5.98 1.05
N ALA A 56 1.18 4.73 1.18
CA ALA A 56 1.58 3.85 2.26
C ALA A 56 3.08 3.50 2.17
N ILE A 57 3.65 3.43 0.97
CA ILE A 57 5.09 3.23 0.74
C ILE A 57 5.91 4.46 1.12
N HIS A 58 5.39 5.67 0.88
CA HIS A 58 6.12 6.93 1.06
C HIS A 58 5.72 7.72 2.32
N ASN A 59 4.92 7.13 3.21
CA ASN A 59 4.38 7.79 4.40
C ASN A 59 3.69 9.14 4.09
N LEU A 60 2.99 9.20 2.96
CA LEU A 60 2.26 10.38 2.51
C LEU A 60 0.82 10.31 3.03
N ILE A 61 0.28 11.46 3.42
CA ILE A 61 -1.13 11.59 3.79
C ILE A 61 -1.93 11.75 2.50
N ILE A 62 -2.87 10.84 2.24
CA ILE A 62 -3.78 10.93 1.09
C ILE A 62 -5.06 11.65 1.48
N HIS A 63 -5.38 12.70 0.72
CA HIS A 63 -6.73 13.24 0.64
C HIS A 63 -7.29 12.94 -0.75
N GLN A 64 -8.44 12.25 -0.78
CA GLN A 64 -9.21 12.11 -2.00
C GLN A 64 -10.28 13.20 -2.01
N MET A 65 -10.31 13.99 -3.08
CA MET A 65 -11.30 15.04 -3.27
C MET A 65 -12.03 14.84 -4.60
N ASP A 66 -13.34 15.04 -4.58
CA ASP A 66 -14.19 15.09 -5.77
C ASP A 66 -14.50 16.56 -6.06
N VAL A 67 -14.18 17.04 -7.26
CA VAL A 67 -14.52 18.40 -7.66
C VAL A 67 -15.96 18.41 -8.19
N LYS A 68 -16.91 18.70 -7.29
CA LYS A 68 -18.29 18.95 -7.69
C LYS A 68 -18.30 20.00 -8.78
N THR A 69 -18.98 19.72 -9.90
CA THR A 69 -19.13 20.64 -11.05
C THR A 69 -17.86 20.95 -11.86
N ALA A 70 -16.84 20.09 -11.81
CA ALA A 70 -15.57 20.25 -12.54
C ALA A 70 -15.76 20.81 -13.97
N PHE A 71 -16.57 20.16 -14.80
CA PHE A 71 -16.81 20.64 -16.17
C PHE A 71 -17.64 21.91 -16.29
N LEU A 72 -18.38 22.34 -15.28
CA LEU A 72 -19.15 23.60 -15.35
C LEU A 72 -18.27 24.85 -15.20
N ASN A 73 -16.96 24.68 -14.99
CA ASN A 73 -16.01 25.77 -14.77
C ASN A 73 -15.14 26.08 -16.00
N GLY A 74 -15.20 25.25 -17.05
CA GLY A 74 -14.53 25.51 -18.33
C GLY A 74 -15.34 26.45 -19.22
N GLU A 75 -14.66 27.42 -19.85
CA GLU A 75 -15.25 28.34 -20.82
C GLU A 75 -15.27 27.71 -22.22
N LEU A 76 -16.41 27.68 -22.90
CA LEU A 76 -16.53 27.10 -24.25
C LEU A 76 -15.92 28.03 -25.31
N GLU A 77 -15.00 27.51 -26.13
CA GLU A 77 -14.47 28.23 -27.30
C GLU A 77 -15.44 28.15 -28.50
N GLU A 78 -16.25 27.09 -28.55
CA GLU A 78 -17.18 26.77 -29.64
C GLU A 78 -18.63 27.02 -29.23
N GLU A 79 -19.47 27.33 -30.22
CA GLU A 79 -20.90 27.55 -30.01
C GLU A 79 -21.68 26.22 -30.07
N ILE A 80 -22.18 25.76 -28.93
CA ILE A 80 -22.83 24.45 -28.81
C ILE A 80 -24.27 24.57 -28.31
N TYR A 81 -25.15 23.80 -28.96
CA TYR A 81 -26.57 23.72 -28.67
C TYR A 81 -26.96 22.31 -28.24
N THR A 82 -27.74 22.20 -27.16
CA THR A 82 -28.30 20.93 -26.69
C THR A 82 -29.81 21.00 -26.62
N LYS A 83 -30.47 19.84 -26.70
CA LYS A 83 -31.87 19.73 -26.30
C LYS A 83 -32.02 20.04 -24.80
N GLN A 84 -33.22 20.45 -24.41
CA GLN A 84 -33.57 20.59 -23.00
C GLN A 84 -33.53 19.19 -22.35
N PRO A 85 -32.92 19.04 -21.16
CA PRO A 85 -32.83 17.75 -20.49
C PRO A 85 -34.19 17.26 -20.00
N GLU A 86 -34.33 15.94 -19.93
CA GLU A 86 -35.51 15.28 -19.37
C GLU A 86 -35.68 15.69 -17.91
N GLY A 87 -36.86 16.24 -17.57
CA GLY A 87 -37.15 16.83 -16.25
C GLY A 87 -37.06 18.37 -16.18
N PHE A 88 -36.50 19.05 -17.20
CA PHE A 88 -36.33 20.52 -17.22
C PHE A 88 -37.05 21.20 -18.41
N VAL A 89 -37.90 20.50 -19.16
CA VAL A 89 -38.57 21.09 -20.33
C VAL A 89 -39.46 22.25 -19.89
N MET A 90 -39.14 23.48 -20.33
CA MET A 90 -39.90 24.66 -19.93
C MET A 90 -41.25 24.75 -20.67
N PRO A 91 -42.37 24.81 -19.93
CA PRO A 91 -43.70 24.94 -20.53
C PRO A 91 -43.80 26.15 -21.47
N GLY A 92 -44.35 25.95 -22.67
CA GLY A 92 -44.51 26.98 -23.71
C GLY A 92 -43.24 27.31 -24.50
N ASN A 93 -42.10 26.70 -24.17
CA ASN A 93 -40.83 26.85 -24.90
C ASN A 93 -40.22 25.50 -25.26
N GLU A 94 -41.04 24.47 -25.45
CA GLU A 94 -40.61 23.07 -25.67
C GLU A 94 -39.75 22.91 -26.94
N HIS A 95 -39.94 23.80 -27.92
CA HIS A 95 -39.22 23.82 -29.20
C HIS A 95 -37.82 24.46 -29.12
N LYS A 96 -37.52 25.17 -28.02
CA LYS A 96 -36.23 25.87 -27.86
C LYS A 96 -35.13 24.93 -27.38
N VAL A 97 -33.89 25.36 -27.61
CA VAL A 97 -32.67 24.62 -27.26
C VAL A 97 -31.86 25.39 -26.22
N CYS A 98 -31.00 24.68 -25.51
CA CYS A 98 -30.03 25.27 -24.58
C CYS A 98 -28.75 25.59 -25.36
N LYS A 99 -28.41 26.87 -25.50
CA LYS A 99 -27.07 27.30 -25.91
C LYS A 99 -26.15 27.24 -24.70
N LEU A 100 -25.12 26.42 -24.77
CA LEU A 100 -24.15 26.28 -23.68
C LEU A 100 -23.24 27.50 -23.63
N ILE A 101 -23.06 28.03 -22.42
CA ILE A 101 -22.15 29.13 -22.10
C ILE A 101 -20.86 28.55 -21.50
N LYS A 102 -21.00 27.51 -20.67
CA LYS A 102 -19.89 26.79 -20.04
C LYS A 102 -19.91 25.32 -20.44
N SER A 103 -18.78 24.63 -20.28
CA SER A 103 -18.71 23.21 -20.60
C SER A 103 -19.64 22.37 -19.71
N LEU A 104 -20.07 21.22 -20.23
CA LEU A 104 -21.01 20.32 -19.57
C LEU A 104 -20.53 18.87 -19.71
N TYR A 105 -20.85 18.03 -18.74
CA TYR A 105 -20.61 16.58 -18.82
C TYR A 105 -21.15 15.99 -20.13
N GLY A 106 -20.36 15.13 -20.78
CA GLY A 106 -20.70 14.47 -22.05
C GLY A 106 -20.26 15.21 -23.32
N LEU A 107 -19.76 16.45 -23.20
CA LEU A 107 -19.06 17.12 -24.31
C LEU A 107 -17.65 16.54 -24.49
N LYS A 108 -17.23 16.33 -25.74
CA LYS A 108 -15.89 15.78 -26.03
C LYS A 108 -14.75 16.69 -25.55
N GLN A 109 -14.99 17.99 -25.51
CA GLN A 109 -14.02 19.02 -25.12
C GLN A 109 -14.08 19.43 -23.65
N ALA A 110 -15.13 19.02 -22.90
CA ALA A 110 -15.27 19.35 -21.47
C ALA A 110 -14.04 18.95 -20.62
N PRO A 111 -13.46 17.75 -20.78
CA PRO A 111 -12.26 17.36 -20.03
C PRO A 111 -11.05 18.26 -20.28
N LYS A 112 -10.85 18.68 -21.53
CA LYS A 112 -9.74 19.56 -21.90
C LYS A 112 -9.89 20.94 -21.27
N GLN A 113 -11.08 21.52 -21.32
CA GLN A 113 -11.32 22.87 -20.81
C GLN A 113 -11.25 22.93 -19.28
N TRP A 114 -11.73 21.88 -18.60
CA TRP A 114 -11.55 21.73 -17.17
C TRP A 114 -10.06 21.65 -16.79
N HIS A 115 -9.31 20.77 -17.44
CA HIS A 115 -7.88 20.61 -17.19
C HIS A 115 -7.11 21.92 -17.40
N GLN A 116 -7.37 22.64 -18.50
CA GLN A 116 -6.77 23.95 -18.75
C GLN A 116 -7.10 24.97 -17.65
N LYS A 117 -8.35 24.99 -17.18
CA LYS A 117 -8.75 25.91 -16.11
C LYS A 117 -8.09 25.57 -14.78
N PHE A 118 -7.97 24.29 -14.48
CA PHE A 118 -7.31 23.79 -13.29
C PHE A 118 -5.82 24.12 -13.30
N ASP A 119 -5.13 23.87 -14.41
CA ASP A 119 -3.74 24.23 -14.64
C ASP A 119 -3.49 25.71 -14.33
N GLU A 120 -4.29 26.61 -14.90
CA GLU A 120 -4.17 28.05 -14.66
C GLU A 120 -4.23 28.41 -13.16
N VAL A 121 -5.21 27.84 -12.45
CA VAL A 121 -5.44 28.15 -11.04
C VAL A 121 -4.32 27.58 -10.18
N VAL A 122 -3.98 26.30 -10.34
CA VAL A 122 -2.97 25.62 -9.51
C VAL A 122 -1.57 26.17 -9.74
N LEU A 123 -1.21 26.51 -10.98
CA LEU A 123 0.07 27.15 -11.26
C LEU A 123 0.14 28.56 -10.68
N SER A 124 -0.98 29.29 -10.62
CA SER A 124 -1.03 30.63 -10.02
C SER A 124 -0.77 30.64 -8.51
N THR A 125 -0.98 29.51 -7.81
CA THR A 125 -0.73 29.36 -6.36
C THR A 125 0.68 28.87 -6.04
N GLY A 126 1.56 28.80 -7.05
CA GLY A 126 2.98 28.46 -6.89
C GLY A 126 3.30 26.97 -6.95
N PHE A 127 2.37 26.13 -7.42
CA PHE A 127 2.71 24.76 -7.78
C PHE A 127 3.49 24.71 -9.09
N VAL A 128 4.28 23.65 -9.25
CA VAL A 128 5.04 23.36 -10.45
C VAL A 128 4.45 22.13 -11.14
N LEU A 129 4.33 22.20 -12.47
CA LEU A 129 3.85 21.11 -13.30
C LEU A 129 4.95 20.07 -13.52
N ASN A 130 4.63 18.79 -13.34
CA ASN A 130 5.52 17.70 -13.68
C ASN A 130 5.76 17.62 -15.21
N GLN A 131 6.98 17.28 -15.62
CA GLN A 131 7.34 17.22 -17.04
C GLN A 131 7.02 15.90 -17.71
N ALA A 132 6.97 14.80 -16.94
CA ALA A 132 6.61 13.48 -17.43
C ALA A 132 5.09 13.30 -17.53
N ASP A 133 4.33 13.86 -16.58
CA ASP A 133 2.87 13.79 -16.56
C ASP A 133 2.24 15.16 -16.27
N LYS A 134 1.40 15.65 -17.20
CA LYS A 134 0.74 16.96 -17.13
C LYS A 134 -0.49 16.99 -16.20
N CYS A 135 -0.78 15.88 -15.54
CA CYS A 135 -1.81 15.78 -14.52
C CYS A 135 -1.24 15.79 -13.09
N VAL A 136 0.08 15.93 -12.94
CA VAL A 136 0.77 15.92 -11.64
C VAL A 136 1.37 17.29 -11.35
N PHE A 137 1.01 17.85 -10.21
CA PHE A 137 1.49 19.14 -9.71
C PHE A 137 2.20 18.93 -8.38
N SER A 138 3.26 19.68 -8.14
CA SER A 138 3.97 19.60 -6.87
C SER A 138 4.41 20.95 -6.37
N LYS A 139 4.38 21.15 -5.05
CA LYS A 139 4.93 22.31 -4.37
C LYS A 139 5.67 21.84 -3.13
N PHE A 140 6.97 22.09 -3.09
CA PHE A 140 7.84 21.75 -1.97
C PHE A 140 8.52 22.99 -1.43
N ASP A 141 8.77 23.02 -0.12
CA ASP A 141 9.60 24.02 0.54
C ASP A 141 11.08 23.60 0.58
N SER A 142 11.92 24.42 1.20
CA SER A 142 13.36 24.17 1.32
C SER A 142 13.74 22.99 2.22
N PHE A 143 12.78 22.38 2.91
CA PHE A 143 12.97 21.25 3.82
C PHE A 143 12.36 19.95 3.25
N ASP A 144 12.10 19.92 1.94
CA ASP A 144 11.43 18.83 1.22
C ASP A 144 10.03 18.48 1.75
N LYS A 145 9.40 19.39 2.49
CA LYS A 145 7.99 19.26 2.85
C LYS A 145 7.13 19.84 1.74
N GLY A 146 6.08 19.13 1.34
CA GLY A 146 5.29 19.59 0.23
C GLY A 146 4.04 18.79 -0.07
N VAL A 147 3.35 19.27 -1.09
CA VAL A 147 2.08 18.74 -1.56
C VAL A 147 2.23 18.32 -3.00
N ILE A 148 1.76 17.11 -3.32
CA ILE A 148 1.62 16.60 -4.68
C ILE A 148 0.13 16.46 -4.97
N ILE A 149 -0.34 16.99 -6.10
CA ILE A 149 -1.70 16.85 -6.58
C ILE A 149 -1.66 16.03 -7.86
N CYS A 150 -2.38 14.91 -7.89
CA CYS A 150 -2.63 14.13 -9.08
C CYS A 150 -4.10 14.32 -9.48
N LEU A 151 -4.33 14.95 -10.62
CA LEU A 151 -5.66 15.18 -11.17
C LEU A 151 -6.00 14.09 -12.18
N PHE A 152 -7.07 13.33 -11.94
CA PHE A 152 -7.62 12.42 -12.94
C PHE A 152 -9.06 12.82 -13.25
N VAL A 153 -9.23 13.60 -14.31
CA VAL A 153 -10.54 14.11 -14.75
C VAL A 153 -11.16 14.95 -13.61
N ASP A 154 -12.18 14.44 -12.91
CA ASP A 154 -12.89 15.14 -11.83
C ASP A 154 -12.38 14.73 -10.44
N ASP A 155 -11.62 13.62 -10.38
CA ASP A 155 -11.07 13.06 -9.15
C ASP A 155 -9.67 13.66 -8.88
N MET A 156 -9.42 14.10 -7.65
CA MET A 156 -8.11 14.54 -7.20
C MET A 156 -7.57 13.63 -6.11
N LEU A 157 -6.30 13.25 -6.24
CA LEU A 157 -5.51 12.68 -5.16
C LEU A 157 -4.48 13.71 -4.73
N ILE A 158 -4.52 14.07 -3.46
CA ILE A 158 -3.59 15.02 -2.87
C ILE A 158 -2.74 14.26 -1.87
N PHE A 159 -1.43 14.36 -2.00
CA PHE A 159 -0.44 13.74 -1.13
C PHE A 159 0.30 14.83 -0.37
N GLY A 160 0.33 14.75 0.96
CA GLY A 160 1.06 15.67 1.82
C GLY A 160 2.12 14.95 2.65
N THR A 161 3.21 15.66 2.98
CA THR A 161 4.28 15.15 3.85
C THR A 161 4.06 15.42 5.34
N ASP A 162 3.02 16.18 5.73
CA ASP A 162 2.74 16.58 7.12
C ASP A 162 1.23 16.80 7.37
N GLN A 163 0.74 16.57 8.60
CA GLN A 163 -0.67 16.64 9.00
C GLN A 163 -1.22 18.08 9.11
N GLU A 164 -0.35 19.06 9.37
CA GLU A 164 -0.75 20.46 9.67
C GLU A 164 -0.62 21.43 8.49
N GLN A 165 -0.34 20.97 7.26
CA GLN A 165 -0.35 21.88 6.11
C GLN A 165 -1.80 22.23 5.76
N ASP A 166 -2.27 23.37 6.29
CA ASP A 166 -3.60 23.95 6.07
C ASP A 166 -4.02 23.86 4.59
N PHE A 167 -4.98 22.98 4.33
CA PHE A 167 -5.58 22.72 3.02
C PHE A 167 -6.45 23.90 2.51
N GLU A 168 -6.36 25.08 3.11
CA GLU A 168 -7.13 26.28 2.76
C GLU A 168 -6.70 26.94 1.43
N THR A 169 -5.65 26.44 0.75
CA THR A 169 -4.98 27.19 -0.33
C THR A 169 -5.45 26.88 -1.77
N ILE A 170 -6.62 26.30 -1.98
CA ILE A 170 -7.30 26.35 -3.30
C ILE A 170 -8.66 27.02 -3.14
N SER A 171 -8.65 28.29 -2.75
CA SER A 171 -9.85 29.12 -2.85
C SER A 171 -10.13 29.40 -4.33
N TRP A 172 -11.25 28.88 -4.82
CA TRP A 172 -11.73 29.20 -6.17
C TRP A 172 -12.13 30.68 -6.19
N PRO A 173 -11.69 31.49 -7.17
CA PRO A 173 -12.12 32.88 -7.25
C PRO A 173 -13.61 32.92 -7.58
N ASN A 174 -14.46 33.05 -6.56
CA ASN A 174 -15.83 33.50 -6.72
C ASN A 174 -15.78 34.96 -7.19
N LYS A 175 -16.03 35.18 -8.50
CA LYS A 175 -16.26 36.53 -9.02
C LYS A 175 -17.56 37.08 -8.46
N THR A 176 -17.49 37.67 -7.27
CA THR A 176 -18.42 38.70 -6.83
C THR A 176 -17.66 40.01 -6.64
N SER A 177 -17.92 40.92 -7.58
CA SER A 177 -17.72 42.38 -7.55
C SER A 177 -16.30 42.96 -7.38
N GLY A 178 -15.94 43.84 -8.33
CA GLY A 178 -15.00 44.94 -8.09
C GLY A 178 -13.61 44.75 -8.69
N SER A 179 -13.38 45.34 -9.86
CA SER A 179 -12.06 45.54 -10.47
C SER A 179 -11.07 46.27 -9.54
N PRO A 180 -9.77 45.95 -9.64
CA PRO A 180 -8.79 47.04 -9.81
C PRO A 180 -7.78 46.80 -10.95
N SER A 181 -7.19 47.95 -11.33
CA SER A 181 -6.29 48.30 -12.44
C SER A 181 -4.96 47.53 -12.54
N PRO A 182 -4.33 47.47 -13.74
CA PRO A 182 -3.08 46.76 -14.00
C PRO A 182 -1.83 47.58 -13.63
N SER A 183 -1.11 47.19 -12.57
CA SER A 183 0.31 47.54 -12.43
C SER A 183 1.04 46.61 -11.46
N LEU A 184 1.53 45.45 -11.95
CA LEU A 184 2.58 44.62 -11.32
C LEU A 184 3.07 43.56 -12.33
N GLN A 185 3.61 44.01 -13.47
CA GLN A 185 4.19 43.15 -14.52
C GLN A 185 5.69 43.44 -14.78
N LYS A 186 6.46 43.89 -13.78
CA LYS A 186 7.87 44.27 -14.02
C LYS A 186 8.97 43.66 -13.15
N GLU A 187 8.71 42.72 -12.24
CA GLU A 187 9.81 42.15 -11.41
C GLU A 187 10.19 40.68 -11.60
N ASN A 188 9.43 39.87 -12.35
CA ASN A 188 9.77 38.43 -12.50
C ASN A 188 10.73 38.07 -13.65
N ARG A 189 11.54 39.04 -14.15
CA ARG A 189 12.47 38.79 -15.28
C ARG A 189 13.95 38.69 -14.90
N LYS A 190 14.28 38.51 -13.62
CA LYS A 190 15.68 38.44 -13.14
C LYS A 190 16.14 37.09 -12.57
N TYR A 191 15.30 36.06 -12.52
CA TYR A 191 15.65 34.77 -11.90
C TYR A 191 15.93 33.59 -12.85
N GLN A 192 16.06 33.82 -14.17
CA GLN A 192 16.35 32.74 -15.16
C GLN A 192 17.74 32.82 -15.83
N LYS A 193 18.71 33.50 -15.23
CA LYS A 193 20.10 33.50 -15.72
C LYS A 193 21.09 33.45 -14.57
N ARG A 194 21.16 32.30 -13.90
CA ARG A 194 22.28 31.85 -13.06
C ARG A 194 21.95 30.44 -12.57
N GLU A 195 22.20 29.46 -13.43
CA GLU A 195 22.46 28.03 -13.13
C GLU A 195 22.50 27.29 -14.48
N ALA A 196 23.48 27.69 -15.29
CA ALA A 196 23.90 26.96 -16.48
C ALA A 196 25.42 26.84 -16.35
N GLY A 197 25.83 25.86 -15.56
CA GLY A 197 27.21 25.58 -15.18
C GLY A 197 27.22 24.87 -13.84
N GLU A 198 27.65 23.60 -13.86
CA GLU A 198 27.58 22.61 -12.75
C GLU A 198 26.17 22.01 -12.63
N THR A 199 25.86 20.79 -13.08
CA THR A 199 26.51 19.53 -12.73
C THR A 199 26.10 18.42 -13.72
N GLU A 200 26.92 18.14 -14.73
CA GLU A 200 26.94 16.82 -15.39
C GLU A 200 27.77 15.88 -14.50
N ALA A 201 27.18 15.43 -13.39
CA ALA A 201 27.66 14.33 -12.56
C ALA A 201 26.69 14.08 -11.39
N THR A 202 25.55 13.45 -11.63
CA THR A 202 24.82 12.62 -10.63
C THR A 202 23.65 11.89 -11.31
N MET A 203 23.96 11.05 -12.30
CA MET A 203 23.15 9.87 -12.62
C MET A 203 23.96 8.61 -12.28
N ALA A 204 24.31 8.50 -11.01
CA ALA A 204 24.86 7.28 -10.42
C ALA A 204 24.39 7.20 -8.96
N THR A 205 23.88 6.03 -8.59
CA THR A 205 23.56 5.59 -7.20
C THR A 205 22.50 6.40 -6.46
N LEU A 206 21.23 6.00 -6.62
CA LEU A 206 20.33 5.92 -5.46
C LEU A 206 21.03 5.03 -4.43
N SER A 207 21.39 5.60 -3.29
CA SER A 207 22.16 4.96 -2.24
C SER A 207 21.52 3.63 -1.83
N ILE A 208 22.27 2.55 -2.10
CA ILE A 208 22.33 1.39 -1.22
C ILE A 208 22.59 1.98 0.18
N GLY A 209 21.71 1.69 1.13
CA GLY A 209 21.92 2.09 2.52
C GLY A 209 23.31 1.65 2.97
N ASP A 210 23.93 2.43 3.85
CA ASP A 210 25.29 2.22 4.34
C ASP A 210 25.48 0.77 4.85
N ASP A 211 25.91 -0.15 3.98
CA ASP A 211 26.13 -1.58 4.29
C ASP A 211 27.22 -1.75 5.36
N ASN A 212 27.94 -0.68 5.70
CA ASN A 212 28.97 -0.61 6.71
C ASN A 212 28.46 -0.29 8.12
N ARG A 213 27.16 -0.01 8.31
CA ARG A 213 26.64 0.19 9.66
C ARG A 213 26.30 -1.15 10.32
N SER A 214 26.66 -1.28 11.60
CA SER A 214 26.23 -2.41 12.41
C SER A 214 24.70 -2.46 12.50
N ILE A 215 24.16 -3.68 12.54
CA ILE A 215 22.76 -3.94 12.80
C ILE A 215 22.43 -3.39 14.19
N SER A 216 21.39 -2.57 14.27
CA SER A 216 20.97 -1.87 15.48
C SER A 216 19.55 -2.25 15.89
N THR A 217 18.67 -2.57 14.94
CA THR A 217 17.27 -2.91 15.22
C THR A 217 16.89 -4.23 14.59
N VAL A 218 16.47 -5.20 15.41
CA VAL A 218 16.02 -6.52 14.98
C VAL A 218 14.54 -6.68 15.28
N LEU A 219 13.77 -7.05 14.26
CA LEU A 219 12.37 -7.43 14.38
C LEU A 219 12.25 -8.96 14.32
N ILE A 220 11.76 -9.58 15.39
CA ILE A 220 11.47 -11.00 15.47
C ILE A 220 9.95 -11.19 15.35
N PHE A 221 9.52 -11.83 14.26
CA PHE A 221 8.12 -12.22 14.07
C PHE A 221 7.92 -13.70 14.41
N ALA A 222 6.94 -13.98 15.26
CA ALA A 222 6.45 -15.33 15.55
C ALA A 222 4.93 -15.38 15.38
N ALA A 223 4.39 -16.55 15.01
CA ALA A 223 2.95 -16.67 14.74
C ALA A 223 2.15 -16.88 16.03
N MET A 224 2.74 -17.58 17.01
CA MET A 224 2.06 -17.98 18.25
C MET A 224 2.72 -17.39 19.49
N ASP A 225 1.91 -17.08 20.51
CA ASP A 225 2.39 -16.69 21.84
C ASP A 225 3.35 -17.74 22.45
N SER A 226 3.07 -19.03 22.26
CA SER A 226 3.94 -20.13 22.74
C SER A 226 5.35 -20.13 22.14
N GLU A 227 5.53 -19.53 20.96
CA GLU A 227 6.84 -19.40 20.29
C GLU A 227 7.53 -18.08 20.68
N ALA A 228 6.73 -17.00 20.78
CA ALA A 228 7.22 -15.66 21.08
C ALA A 228 7.67 -15.50 22.55
N LEU A 229 6.84 -15.95 23.50
CA LEU A 229 7.04 -15.69 24.94
C LEU A 229 8.35 -16.27 25.50
N PRO A 230 8.82 -17.46 25.10
CA PRO A 230 10.14 -17.94 25.50
C PRO A 230 11.29 -16.99 25.08
N ILE A 231 11.21 -16.39 23.89
CA ILE A 231 12.19 -15.41 23.38
C ILE A 231 12.10 -14.12 24.18
N VAL A 232 10.89 -13.62 24.42
CA VAL A 232 10.62 -12.44 25.27
C VAL A 232 11.24 -12.60 26.65
N ASN A 233 11.00 -13.75 27.29
CA ASN A 233 11.52 -14.04 28.63
C ASN A 233 13.04 -14.13 28.66
N HIS A 234 13.65 -14.74 27.64
CA HIS A 234 15.10 -14.86 27.53
C HIS A 234 15.79 -13.49 27.48
N PHE A 235 15.26 -12.57 26.67
CA PHE A 235 15.80 -11.23 26.51
C PHE A 235 15.23 -10.19 27.49
N LYS A 236 14.34 -10.61 28.41
CA LYS A 236 13.68 -9.74 29.40
C LYS A 236 13.00 -8.52 28.77
N LEU A 237 12.32 -8.74 27.64
CA LEU A 237 11.64 -7.68 26.90
C LEU A 237 10.37 -7.23 27.63
N SER A 238 10.06 -5.94 27.52
CA SER A 238 8.87 -5.33 28.14
C SER A 238 7.71 -5.26 27.14
N PRO A 239 6.45 -5.46 27.58
CA PRO A 239 5.30 -5.27 26.70
C PRO A 239 5.17 -3.79 26.31
N ASP A 240 4.77 -3.55 25.06
CA ASP A 240 4.46 -2.22 24.55
C ASP A 240 3.06 -1.79 25.04
N ASP A 241 2.83 -0.48 25.18
CA ASP A 241 1.55 0.07 25.67
C ASP A 241 0.43 0.11 24.62
N GLY A 242 0.72 -0.39 23.40
CA GLY A 242 -0.22 -0.47 22.29
C GLY A 242 -0.30 0.80 21.43
N SER A 243 0.58 1.78 21.64
CA SER A 243 0.59 3.04 20.87
C SER A 243 1.12 2.91 19.43
N LEU A 244 1.90 1.86 19.12
CA LEU A 244 2.56 1.71 17.83
C LEU A 244 1.61 1.30 16.68
N PHE A 245 0.57 0.53 17.00
CA PHE A 245 -0.34 -0.05 16.01
C PHE A 245 -1.75 0.57 16.10
N PRO A 246 -2.56 0.49 15.03
CA PRO A 246 -3.91 1.04 15.05
C PRO A 246 -4.75 0.51 16.21
N LEU A 247 -5.51 1.40 16.85
CA LEU A 247 -6.35 1.03 17.99
C LEU A 247 -7.32 -0.11 17.61
N GLY A 248 -7.32 -1.17 18.42
CA GLY A 248 -8.27 -2.28 18.29
C GLY A 248 -7.72 -3.52 17.58
N VAL A 249 -6.54 -3.46 16.96
CA VAL A 249 -5.88 -4.68 16.45
C VAL A 249 -5.39 -5.55 17.61
N PRO A 250 -5.41 -6.89 17.49
CA PRO A 250 -5.01 -7.81 18.56
C PRO A 250 -3.49 -8.00 18.69
N TRP A 251 -2.71 -7.31 17.87
CA TRP A 251 -1.27 -7.54 17.73
C TRP A 251 -0.52 -7.19 19.00
N ILE A 252 0.45 -8.04 19.36
CA ILE A 252 1.21 -7.90 20.59
C ILE A 252 2.67 -7.65 20.24
N ARG A 253 3.27 -6.65 20.90
CA ARG A 253 4.69 -6.31 20.80
C ARG A 253 5.34 -6.34 22.17
N TYR A 254 6.53 -6.90 22.21
CA TYR A 254 7.48 -6.76 23.29
C TYR A 254 8.75 -6.14 22.73
N HIS A 255 9.39 -5.26 23.50
CA HIS A 255 10.62 -4.60 23.08
C HIS A 255 11.61 -4.41 24.23
N GLY A 256 12.87 -4.19 23.86
CA GLY A 256 13.95 -3.98 24.83
C GLY A 256 15.30 -3.95 24.15
N ASN A 257 16.32 -3.56 24.90
CA ASN A 257 17.69 -3.55 24.42
C ASN A 257 18.42 -4.80 24.90
N TYR A 258 19.15 -5.45 24.01
CA TYR A 258 20.10 -6.51 24.32
C TYR A 258 21.45 -6.11 23.73
N LYS A 259 22.40 -5.76 24.61
CA LYS A 259 23.68 -5.17 24.20
C LYS A 259 23.43 -3.95 23.29
N ASP A 260 23.91 -3.99 22.05
CA ASP A 260 23.81 -2.89 21.09
C ASP A 260 22.57 -3.01 20.19
N LEU A 261 21.75 -4.06 20.37
CA LEU A 261 20.55 -4.33 19.59
C LEU A 261 19.28 -3.87 20.31
N ASN A 262 18.46 -3.10 19.60
CA ASN A 262 17.04 -2.91 19.89
C ASN A 262 16.24 -4.10 19.33
N ILE A 263 15.74 -4.95 20.22
CA ILE A 263 14.97 -6.14 19.86
C ILE A 263 13.48 -5.87 20.01
N ASN A 264 12.73 -6.22 18.97
CA ASN A 264 11.27 -6.18 18.97
C ASN A 264 10.74 -7.58 18.65
N VAL A 265 9.97 -8.19 19.56
CA VAL A 265 9.28 -9.46 19.31
C VAL A 265 7.80 -9.17 19.12
N ILE A 266 7.25 -9.56 17.97
CA ILE A 266 5.87 -9.24 17.58
C ILE A 266 5.17 -10.49 17.07
N TYR A 267 3.90 -10.64 17.47
CA TYR A 267 3.03 -11.69 16.95
C TYR A 267 1.60 -11.17 16.78
N PRO A 268 0.78 -11.81 15.91
CA PRO A 268 -0.58 -11.34 15.60
C PRO A 268 -1.56 -11.34 16.78
N GLY A 269 -1.23 -11.99 17.88
CA GLY A 269 -2.11 -12.10 19.04
C GLY A 269 -3.27 -13.05 18.78
N LYS A 270 -4.39 -12.79 19.47
CA LYS A 270 -5.50 -13.74 19.60
C LYS A 270 -6.76 -13.24 18.90
N ASP A 271 -7.41 -14.12 18.15
CA ASP A 271 -8.72 -13.88 17.56
C ASP A 271 -9.79 -13.91 18.66
N ARG A 272 -10.49 -12.78 18.83
CA ARG A 272 -11.46 -12.60 19.92
C ARG A 272 -12.80 -13.28 19.63
N ASP A 273 -13.14 -13.44 18.36
CA ASP A 273 -14.42 -14.03 17.93
C ASP A 273 -14.36 -15.56 18.00
N LEU A 274 -13.16 -16.13 17.88
CA LEU A 274 -12.91 -17.58 17.92
C LEU A 274 -12.36 -18.09 19.27
N GLY A 275 -12.69 -17.41 20.37
CA GLY A 275 -12.37 -17.88 21.71
C GLY A 275 -10.92 -17.68 22.15
N GLY A 276 -10.18 -16.76 21.52
CA GLY A 276 -8.83 -16.38 21.95
C GLY A 276 -7.73 -17.29 21.41
N ILE A 277 -7.92 -17.90 20.24
CA ILE A 277 -6.87 -18.69 19.56
C ILE A 277 -5.88 -17.77 18.84
N ASN A 278 -4.63 -18.20 18.68
CA ASN A 278 -3.62 -17.42 17.96
C ASN A 278 -4.06 -17.21 16.50
N SER A 279 -3.93 -15.98 16.00
CA SER A 279 -4.19 -15.63 14.59
C SER A 279 -3.01 -16.04 13.71
N ILE A 280 -2.90 -17.33 13.42
CA ILE A 280 -1.88 -17.93 12.55
C ILE A 280 -2.22 -17.74 11.06
N GLY A 281 -1.30 -18.13 10.18
CA GLY A 281 -1.50 -18.09 8.73
C GLY A 281 -0.95 -16.85 8.05
N THR A 282 -1.03 -16.87 6.72
CA THR A 282 -0.33 -15.93 5.83
C THR A 282 -0.89 -14.51 5.92
N VAL A 283 -2.21 -14.36 6.13
CA VAL A 283 -2.87 -13.04 6.19
C VAL A 283 -2.45 -12.27 7.45
N PRO A 284 -2.66 -12.77 8.69
CA PRO A 284 -2.19 -12.07 9.88
C PRO A 284 -0.68 -11.81 9.86
N ALA A 285 0.12 -12.79 9.42
CA ALA A 285 1.56 -12.64 9.33
C ALA A 285 1.98 -11.50 8.39
N SER A 286 1.35 -11.39 7.21
CA SER A 286 1.64 -10.33 6.25
C SER A 286 1.28 -8.93 6.79
N LEU A 287 0.12 -8.79 7.44
CA LEU A 287 -0.35 -7.51 8.00
C LEU A 287 0.56 -7.02 9.13
N VAL A 288 0.87 -7.91 10.06
CA VAL A 288 1.75 -7.60 11.20
C VAL A 288 3.15 -7.27 10.73
N THR A 289 3.69 -8.05 9.78
CA THR A 289 5.00 -7.78 9.19
C THR A 289 5.04 -6.40 8.54
N TYR A 290 4.02 -6.07 7.74
CA TYR A 290 3.94 -4.78 7.05
C TYR A 290 3.89 -3.62 8.04
N ALA A 291 2.98 -3.67 9.01
CA ALA A 291 2.83 -2.62 10.01
C ALA A 291 4.09 -2.47 10.87
N SER A 292 4.72 -3.58 11.25
CA SER A 292 5.93 -3.58 12.07
C SER A 292 7.12 -2.98 11.32
N ILE A 293 7.31 -3.32 10.05
CA ILE A 293 8.38 -2.74 9.23
C ILE A 293 8.19 -1.24 9.07
N GLN A 294 6.97 -0.79 8.78
CA GLN A 294 6.65 0.63 8.63
C GLN A 294 6.93 1.42 9.91
N ALA A 295 6.49 0.89 11.05
CA ALA A 295 6.58 1.58 12.33
C ALA A 295 7.98 1.55 12.94
N LEU A 296 8.71 0.43 12.79
CA LEU A 296 9.99 0.20 13.48
C LEU A 296 11.21 0.37 12.60
N LYS A 297 11.05 0.31 11.27
CA LYS A 297 12.14 0.39 10.28
C LYS A 297 13.34 -0.52 10.66
N PRO A 298 13.11 -1.82 10.90
CA PRO A 298 14.16 -2.71 11.38
C PRO A 298 15.26 -2.91 10.32
N ASP A 299 16.47 -3.15 10.79
CA ASP A 299 17.62 -3.45 9.93
C ASP A 299 17.58 -4.90 9.43
N LEU A 300 17.04 -5.80 10.26
CA LEU A 300 16.91 -7.21 9.98
C LEU A 300 15.61 -7.76 10.58
N LEU A 301 14.87 -8.52 9.78
CA LEU A 301 13.73 -9.31 10.21
C LEU A 301 14.13 -10.78 10.43
N ILE A 302 13.66 -11.37 11.52
CA ILE A 302 13.77 -12.80 11.82
C ILE A 302 12.37 -13.37 11.94
N ASN A 303 11.96 -14.25 11.03
CA ASN A 303 10.77 -15.06 11.26
C ASN A 303 11.15 -16.35 11.99
N ALA A 304 10.77 -16.44 13.26
CA ALA A 304 10.98 -17.61 14.10
C ALA A 304 9.67 -18.38 14.28
N GLY A 305 9.70 -19.70 14.17
CA GLY A 305 8.53 -20.53 14.42
C GLY A 305 8.81 -22.03 14.34
N THR A 306 7.83 -22.80 14.77
CA THR A 306 7.79 -24.25 14.56
C THR A 306 7.36 -24.56 13.12
N ALA A 307 7.69 -25.75 12.65
CA ALA A 307 7.42 -26.21 11.29
C ALA A 307 7.25 -27.73 11.24
N GLY A 308 6.54 -28.22 10.23
CA GLY A 308 6.55 -29.64 9.87
C GLY A 308 7.81 -29.97 9.05
N GLY A 309 8.38 -31.16 9.24
CA GLY A 309 9.55 -31.64 8.49
C GLY A 309 9.29 -32.94 7.74
N PHE A 310 10.00 -33.15 6.63
CA PHE A 310 9.99 -34.40 5.88
C PHE A 310 11.17 -35.30 6.28
N LYS A 311 10.89 -36.48 6.85
CA LYS A 311 11.90 -37.51 7.15
C LYS A 311 12.69 -37.88 5.92
N VAL A 312 12.02 -38.08 4.78
CA VAL A 312 12.66 -38.46 3.51
C VAL A 312 13.62 -37.40 2.99
N LYS A 313 13.51 -36.16 3.48
CA LYS A 313 14.41 -35.04 3.16
C LYS A 313 15.49 -34.83 4.23
N GLY A 314 15.60 -35.72 5.21
CA GLY A 314 16.62 -35.70 6.27
C GLY A 314 16.28 -34.79 7.45
N ALA A 315 15.04 -34.30 7.56
CA ALA A 315 14.59 -33.58 8.75
C ALA A 315 14.41 -34.57 9.93
N SER A 316 14.74 -34.10 11.13
CA SER A 316 14.45 -34.78 12.40
C SER A 316 13.67 -33.85 13.32
N ILE A 317 12.84 -34.40 14.21
CA ILE A 317 12.20 -33.60 15.26
C ILE A 317 13.27 -32.87 16.07
N PHE A 318 12.99 -31.61 16.40
CA PHE A 318 13.89 -30.67 17.06
C PHE A 318 15.08 -30.18 16.21
N ASP A 319 15.18 -30.57 14.93
CA ASP A 319 16.10 -29.87 14.03
C ASP A 319 15.72 -28.40 13.92
N VAL A 320 16.72 -27.53 13.92
CA VAL A 320 16.56 -26.11 13.61
C VAL A 320 17.24 -25.80 12.30
N PHE A 321 16.48 -25.17 11.41
CA PHE A 321 16.93 -24.77 10.09
C PHE A 321 16.99 -23.24 9.93
N ILE A 322 18.01 -22.79 9.21
CA ILE A 322 17.99 -21.53 8.47
C ILE A 322 17.40 -21.81 7.09
N VAL A 323 16.35 -21.08 6.71
CA VAL A 323 15.74 -21.26 5.39
C VAL A 323 16.53 -20.50 4.33
N SER A 324 16.80 -21.12 3.17
CA SER A 324 17.44 -20.48 2.00
C SER A 324 16.41 -19.94 1.00
N ASP A 325 15.37 -20.71 0.71
CA ASP A 325 14.36 -20.39 -0.29
C ASP A 325 12.96 -20.68 0.27
N LEU A 326 12.00 -19.83 -0.10
CA LEU A 326 10.61 -19.88 0.33
C LEU A 326 9.68 -19.90 -0.88
N ALA A 327 8.61 -20.68 -0.81
CA ALA A 327 7.58 -20.74 -1.84
C ALA A 327 6.21 -21.12 -1.25
N PHE A 328 5.13 -20.67 -1.88
CA PHE A 328 3.79 -21.15 -1.56
C PHE A 328 3.50 -22.49 -2.24
N HIS A 329 2.70 -23.35 -1.60
CA HIS A 329 2.20 -24.59 -2.20
C HIS A 329 0.68 -24.57 -2.48
N ASP A 330 -0.07 -23.64 -1.90
CA ASP A 330 -1.53 -23.57 -1.96
C ASP A 330 -2.09 -22.51 -2.94
N ARG A 331 -1.22 -21.66 -3.50
CA ARG A 331 -1.59 -20.59 -4.46
C ARG A 331 -1.48 -21.05 -5.91
N ARG A 332 -2.39 -21.93 -6.33
CA ARG A 332 -2.40 -22.54 -7.67
C ARG A 332 -3.13 -21.67 -8.68
N ILE A 333 -2.39 -21.04 -9.58
CA ILE A 333 -2.94 -20.17 -10.64
C ILE A 333 -2.54 -20.77 -12.00
N PRO A 334 -3.38 -21.59 -12.66
CA PRO A 334 -3.01 -22.32 -13.88
C PRO A 334 -3.04 -21.43 -15.13
N ILE A 335 -2.31 -20.31 -15.09
CA ILE A 335 -2.19 -19.33 -16.16
C ILE A 335 -0.69 -19.03 -16.35
N PRO A 336 -0.13 -19.13 -17.58
CA PRO A 336 1.27 -18.83 -17.83
C PRO A 336 1.65 -17.41 -17.41
N GLY A 337 2.63 -17.27 -16.51
CA GLY A 337 3.05 -16.02 -15.88
C GLY A 337 2.54 -15.91 -14.44
N PRO A 338 1.22 -15.75 -14.21
CA PRO A 338 0.63 -15.77 -12.86
C PRO A 338 0.88 -17.05 -12.06
N ASP A 339 1.11 -18.19 -12.72
CA ASP A 339 1.56 -19.45 -12.10
C ASP A 339 2.82 -19.25 -11.25
N LYS A 340 3.82 -18.55 -11.80
CA LYS A 340 5.07 -18.23 -11.09
C LYS A 340 4.82 -17.28 -9.92
N TYR A 341 3.92 -16.32 -10.07
CA TYR A 341 3.50 -15.43 -8.99
C TYR A 341 2.83 -16.21 -7.85
N GLY A 342 1.96 -17.17 -8.19
CA GLY A 342 1.32 -18.07 -7.24
C GLY A 342 2.34 -18.80 -6.38
N VAL A 343 3.32 -19.48 -7.00
CA VAL A 343 4.43 -20.13 -6.28
C VAL A 343 5.24 -19.12 -5.45
N GLY A 344 5.46 -17.92 -5.99
CA GLY A 344 6.01 -16.79 -5.23
C GLY A 344 7.42 -17.02 -4.68
N ARG A 345 8.27 -17.77 -5.40
CA ARG A 345 9.62 -18.13 -4.96
C ARG A 345 10.44 -16.90 -4.57
N ARG A 346 11.01 -16.93 -3.36
CA ARG A 346 11.88 -15.89 -2.81
C ARG A 346 13.06 -16.51 -2.08
N GLN A 347 14.17 -15.79 -2.05
CA GLN A 347 15.33 -16.16 -1.25
C GLN A 347 15.29 -15.41 0.08
N SER A 348 15.73 -16.07 1.15
CA SER A 348 16.07 -15.40 2.39
C SER A 348 17.32 -14.56 2.21
N TYR A 349 17.58 -13.66 3.16
CA TYR A 349 18.84 -12.95 3.21
C TYR A 349 19.99 -13.94 3.50
N SER A 350 21.08 -13.85 2.72
CA SER A 350 22.19 -14.79 2.80
C SER A 350 23.02 -14.58 4.06
N THR A 351 23.22 -15.64 4.85
CA THR A 351 23.96 -15.60 6.12
C THR A 351 24.97 -16.75 6.25
N PRO A 352 25.94 -16.85 5.32
CA PRO A 352 26.89 -17.96 5.30
C PRO A 352 27.75 -18.04 6.56
N ASN A 353 28.11 -16.91 7.19
CA ASN A 353 28.94 -16.93 8.40
C ASN A 353 28.15 -17.43 9.61
N LEU A 354 26.90 -17.01 9.76
CA LEU A 354 25.97 -17.47 10.79
C LEU A 354 25.75 -18.97 10.68
N VAL A 355 25.45 -19.46 9.46
CA VAL A 355 25.23 -20.89 9.21
C VAL A 355 26.47 -21.70 9.59
N LYS A 356 27.65 -21.21 9.20
CA LYS A 356 28.94 -21.87 9.47
C LYS A 356 29.29 -21.86 10.96
N GLU A 357 29.17 -20.72 11.63
CA GLU A 357 29.61 -20.54 13.02
C GLU A 357 28.67 -21.23 14.00
N LEU A 358 27.36 -21.20 13.74
CA LEU A 358 26.35 -21.86 14.57
C LEU A 358 26.08 -23.31 14.15
N ASN A 359 26.73 -23.79 13.07
CA ASN A 359 26.55 -25.13 12.51
C ASN A 359 25.06 -25.48 12.28
N LEU A 360 24.30 -24.51 11.76
CA LEU A 360 22.86 -24.66 11.53
C LEU A 360 22.61 -25.37 10.19
N LYS A 361 21.56 -26.20 10.15
CA LYS A 361 21.13 -26.82 8.91
C LYS A 361 20.46 -25.78 8.01
N VAL A 362 20.63 -25.92 6.69
CA VAL A 362 19.98 -25.04 5.69
C VAL A 362 18.95 -25.84 4.91
N CYS A 363 17.79 -25.24 4.64
CA CYS A 363 16.75 -25.91 3.86
C CYS A 363 15.84 -24.97 3.07
N LYS A 364 14.99 -25.54 2.21
CA LYS A 364 13.89 -24.83 1.55
C LYS A 364 12.59 -25.03 2.33
N LEU A 365 11.80 -23.97 2.42
CA LEU A 365 10.50 -23.94 3.11
C LEU A 365 9.37 -23.81 2.09
N SER A 366 8.27 -24.54 2.32
CA SER A 366 7.02 -24.30 1.61
C SER A 366 5.89 -23.91 2.54
N THR A 367 5.16 -22.85 2.20
CA THR A 367 4.13 -22.23 3.05
C THR A 367 2.73 -22.43 2.46
N GLY A 368 1.75 -22.67 3.32
CA GLY A 368 0.32 -22.66 2.98
C GLY A 368 -0.55 -22.52 4.22
N ASP A 369 -1.81 -22.14 4.05
CA ASP A 369 -2.69 -21.79 5.18
C ASP A 369 -3.38 -23.01 5.86
N SER A 370 -2.99 -24.22 5.48
CA SER A 370 -3.48 -25.49 6.05
C SER A 370 -2.42 -26.18 6.89
N LEU A 371 -2.83 -26.74 8.04
CA LEU A 371 -1.96 -27.59 8.86
C LEU A 371 -1.89 -29.03 8.33
N ASP A 372 -2.97 -29.50 7.70
CA ASP A 372 -2.99 -30.77 6.98
C ASP A 372 -2.37 -30.62 5.58
N MET A 373 -2.19 -31.75 4.90
CA MET A 373 -1.59 -31.77 3.57
C MET A 373 -2.50 -32.55 2.62
N SER A 374 -3.15 -31.84 1.69
CA SER A 374 -3.89 -32.50 0.61
C SER A 374 -2.93 -33.09 -0.43
N PRO A 375 -3.38 -34.04 -1.27
CA PRO A 375 -2.55 -34.55 -2.38
C PRO A 375 -2.06 -33.46 -3.35
N GLN A 376 -2.84 -32.40 -3.51
CA GLN A 376 -2.47 -31.25 -4.34
C GLN A 376 -1.35 -30.43 -3.68
N ASP A 377 -1.41 -30.24 -2.36
CA ASP A 377 -0.37 -29.54 -1.61
C ASP A 377 0.92 -30.36 -1.63
N GLU A 378 0.84 -31.68 -1.40
CA GLU A 378 1.98 -32.60 -1.48
C GLU A 378 2.70 -32.48 -2.84
N THR A 379 1.94 -32.49 -3.95
CA THR A 379 2.49 -32.33 -5.31
C THR A 379 3.25 -31.00 -5.45
N CYS A 380 2.70 -29.91 -4.93
CA CYS A 380 3.33 -28.59 -4.99
C CYS A 380 4.54 -28.48 -4.06
N ILE A 381 4.50 -29.08 -2.86
CA ILE A 381 5.61 -29.12 -1.90
C ILE A 381 6.79 -29.90 -2.50
N LEU A 382 6.54 -31.06 -3.13
CA LEU A 382 7.55 -31.83 -3.83
C LEU A 382 8.16 -31.03 -5.00
N ALA A 383 7.34 -30.33 -5.78
CA ALA A 383 7.81 -29.44 -6.85
C ALA A 383 8.60 -28.22 -6.31
N ASN A 384 8.35 -27.81 -5.07
CA ASN A 384 9.11 -26.78 -4.39
C ASN A 384 10.45 -27.27 -3.84
N ASP A 385 10.67 -28.60 -3.79
CA ASP A 385 11.85 -29.24 -3.20
C ASP A 385 12.05 -28.85 -1.72
N ALA A 386 10.94 -28.67 -1.00
CA ALA A 386 10.97 -28.24 0.39
C ALA A 386 11.34 -29.38 1.35
N THR A 387 12.10 -29.05 2.39
CA THR A 387 12.42 -29.96 3.50
C THR A 387 11.46 -29.77 4.67
N ILE A 388 10.93 -28.56 4.81
CA ILE A 388 10.01 -28.18 5.87
C ILE A 388 8.81 -27.41 5.31
N VAL A 389 7.71 -27.39 6.08
CA VAL A 389 6.49 -26.64 5.77
C VAL A 389 6.01 -25.82 6.96
N ASP A 390 5.41 -24.67 6.68
CA ASP A 390 4.81 -23.79 7.68
C ASP A 390 3.59 -23.05 7.13
N MET A 391 3.07 -22.09 7.90
CA MET A 391 1.86 -21.34 7.54
C MET A 391 2.08 -19.83 7.33
N GLU A 392 3.32 -19.31 7.48
CA GLU A 392 3.59 -17.88 7.44
C GLU A 392 4.79 -17.46 6.58
N GLY A 393 5.84 -18.29 6.50
CA GLY A 393 7.17 -17.85 6.09
C GLY A 393 7.22 -17.15 4.74
N ALA A 394 6.62 -17.73 3.69
CA ALA A 394 6.62 -17.13 2.37
C ALA A 394 5.83 -15.80 2.31
N ALA A 395 4.85 -15.59 3.19
CA ALA A 395 4.11 -14.33 3.28
C ALA A 395 4.92 -13.25 3.99
N VAL A 396 5.65 -13.60 5.05
CA VAL A 396 6.61 -12.70 5.70
C VAL A 396 7.72 -12.31 4.70
N ALA A 397 8.25 -13.28 3.94
CA ALA A 397 9.23 -13.02 2.87
C ALA A 397 8.68 -12.13 1.75
N TYR A 398 7.39 -12.29 1.40
CA TYR A 398 6.73 -11.43 0.42
C TYR A 398 6.76 -9.97 0.86
N VAL A 399 6.37 -9.69 2.11
CA VAL A 399 6.29 -8.34 2.64
C VAL A 399 7.69 -7.75 2.86
N SER A 400 8.62 -8.51 3.44
CA SER A 400 9.98 -8.02 3.64
C SER A 400 10.67 -7.65 2.33
N ASN A 401 10.47 -8.46 1.27
CA ASN A 401 10.98 -8.17 -0.06
C ASN A 401 10.33 -6.92 -0.68
N LEU A 402 9.01 -6.76 -0.55
CA LEU A 402 8.30 -5.56 -1.01
C LEU A 402 8.84 -4.29 -0.33
N MET A 403 9.12 -4.39 0.97
CA MET A 403 9.61 -3.29 1.81
C MET A 403 11.14 -3.14 1.80
N ARG A 404 11.86 -4.00 1.06
CA ARG A 404 13.33 -4.05 0.98
C ARG A 404 14.03 -4.18 2.34
N VAL A 405 13.46 -4.98 3.25
CA VAL A 405 14.06 -5.31 4.54
C VAL A 405 14.68 -6.72 4.47
N PRO A 406 15.98 -6.88 4.79
CA PRO A 406 16.61 -8.19 4.94
C PRO A 406 15.83 -9.08 5.91
N ALA A 407 15.57 -10.34 5.51
CA ALA A 407 14.83 -11.29 6.33
C ALA A 407 15.49 -12.67 6.37
N ILE A 408 15.67 -13.21 7.57
CA ILE A 408 16.08 -14.59 7.80
C ILE A 408 14.96 -15.37 8.50
N PHE A 409 14.99 -16.69 8.38
CA PHE A 409 13.92 -17.56 8.86
C PHE A 409 14.53 -18.70 9.66
N VAL A 410 14.14 -18.80 10.93
CA VAL A 410 14.62 -19.82 11.87
C VAL A 410 13.46 -20.74 12.19
N LYS A 411 13.52 -21.98 11.71
CA LYS A 411 12.39 -22.93 11.80
C LYS A 411 12.79 -24.18 12.54
N ALA A 412 12.02 -24.53 13.57
CA ALA A 412 12.25 -25.72 14.38
C ALA A 412 11.22 -26.81 14.07
N VAL A 413 11.67 -28.03 13.78
CA VAL A 413 10.78 -29.14 13.39
C VAL A 413 10.05 -29.70 14.61
N SER A 414 8.73 -29.58 14.64
CA SER A 414 7.87 -30.06 15.74
C SER A 414 7.19 -31.39 15.43
N ASN A 415 6.90 -31.66 14.16
CA ASN A 415 6.27 -32.88 13.69
C ASN A 415 6.82 -33.29 12.32
N PHE A 416 6.59 -34.55 11.98
CA PHE A 416 6.79 -35.07 10.65
C PHE A 416 5.52 -34.92 9.82
N VAL A 417 5.70 -34.61 8.54
CA VAL A 417 4.61 -34.52 7.56
C VAL A 417 4.38 -35.88 6.88
N ASP A 418 5.46 -36.66 6.72
CA ASP A 418 5.51 -38.00 6.15
C ASP A 418 5.68 -39.09 7.23
N GLY A 419 5.20 -38.80 8.46
CA GLY A 419 5.24 -39.70 9.61
C GLY A 419 4.06 -40.69 9.65
N GLU A 420 4.15 -41.67 10.55
CA GLU A 420 3.06 -42.62 10.83
C GLU A 420 2.03 -42.04 11.82
N THR A 421 2.46 -41.09 12.65
CA THR A 421 1.62 -40.39 13.65
C THR A 421 0.87 -39.23 12.99
N SER A 422 -0.34 -38.93 13.48
CA SER A 422 -1.08 -37.73 13.07
C SER A 422 -0.26 -36.46 13.34
N ILE A 423 -0.22 -35.55 12.35
CA ILE A 423 0.45 -34.25 12.43
C ILE A 423 0.03 -33.49 13.70
N HIS A 424 -1.27 -33.41 13.96
CA HIS A 424 -1.80 -32.67 15.12
C HIS A 424 -1.33 -33.26 16.45
N GLU A 425 -1.30 -34.60 16.57
CA GLU A 425 -0.90 -35.28 17.80
C GLU A 425 0.60 -35.11 18.08
N GLU A 426 1.44 -35.31 17.06
CA GLU A 426 2.88 -35.17 17.19
C GLU A 426 3.29 -33.72 17.44
N PHE A 427 2.63 -32.76 16.76
CA PHE A 427 2.79 -31.33 17.02
C PHE A 427 2.47 -31.01 18.49
N ALA A 428 1.28 -31.40 18.98
CA ALA A 428 0.86 -31.11 20.35
C ALA A 428 1.79 -31.73 21.40
N GLN A 429 2.26 -32.96 21.15
CA GLN A 429 3.18 -33.68 22.04
C GLN A 429 4.55 -33.01 22.12
N ASN A 430 5.08 -32.54 20.99
CA ASN A 430 6.45 -32.04 20.89
C ASN A 430 6.57 -30.52 21.03
N LEU A 431 5.46 -29.77 20.98
CA LEU A 431 5.46 -28.30 20.94
C LEU A 431 6.32 -27.68 22.04
N GLN A 432 6.12 -28.07 23.30
CA GLN A 432 6.85 -27.52 24.44
C GLN A 432 8.37 -27.71 24.34
N ALA A 433 8.83 -28.90 23.92
CA ALA A 433 10.25 -29.16 23.73
C ALA A 433 10.80 -28.41 22.51
N THR A 434 10.02 -28.32 21.44
CA THR A 434 10.41 -27.64 20.20
C THR A 434 10.57 -26.14 20.40
N VAL A 435 9.67 -25.48 21.13
CA VAL A 435 9.78 -24.03 21.40
C VAL A 435 11.00 -23.69 22.26
N VAL A 436 11.43 -24.60 23.15
CA VAL A 436 12.68 -24.43 23.92
C VAL A 436 13.90 -24.50 22.99
N VAL A 437 13.89 -25.42 22.02
CA VAL A 437 14.97 -25.54 21.04
C VAL A 437 14.99 -24.34 20.09
N LEU A 438 13.82 -23.91 19.61
CA LEU A 438 13.66 -22.70 18.80
C LEU A 438 14.20 -21.46 19.54
N GLN A 439 13.80 -21.27 20.80
CA GLN A 439 14.25 -20.15 21.63
C GLN A 439 15.78 -20.11 21.73
N LYS A 440 16.42 -21.25 22.02
CA LYS A 440 17.88 -21.34 22.12
C LYS A 440 18.56 -20.95 20.81
N ALA A 441 18.06 -21.45 19.67
CA ALA A 441 18.61 -21.12 18.37
C ALA A 441 18.44 -19.63 18.03
N VAL A 442 17.26 -19.05 18.28
CA VAL A 442 17.03 -17.61 18.08
C VAL A 442 17.96 -16.78 18.98
N ALA A 443 18.19 -17.21 20.22
CA ALA A 443 19.12 -16.53 21.12
C ALA A 443 20.56 -16.55 20.58
N GLN A 444 21.02 -17.70 20.07
CA GLN A 444 22.34 -17.82 19.45
C GLN A 444 22.47 -16.96 18.17
N VAL A 445 21.41 -16.89 17.36
CA VAL A 445 21.34 -16.05 16.17
C VAL A 445 21.45 -14.57 16.53
N VAL A 446 20.67 -14.10 17.50
CA VAL A 446 20.71 -12.70 17.98
C VAL A 446 22.08 -12.37 18.58
N GLU A 447 22.66 -13.28 19.37
CA GLU A 447 23.99 -13.11 19.94
C GLU A 447 25.06 -13.00 18.84
N PHE A 448 24.95 -13.81 17.79
CA PHE A 448 25.84 -13.72 16.63
C PHE A 448 25.69 -12.40 15.88
N ILE A 449 24.46 -11.89 15.71
CA ILE A 449 24.18 -10.64 14.98
C ILE A 449 24.73 -9.40 15.71
N ASN A 450 24.79 -9.42 17.04
CA ASN A 450 25.18 -8.24 17.82
C ASN A 450 26.57 -7.71 17.42
N GLY A 451 26.62 -6.43 17.04
CA GLY A 451 27.85 -5.75 16.63
C GLY A 451 28.28 -6.01 15.19
N LYS A 452 27.59 -6.87 14.44
CA LYS A 452 27.87 -7.17 13.03
C LYS A 452 27.08 -6.29 12.07
N CYS A 453 27.65 -6.03 10.91
CA CYS A 453 26.98 -5.49 9.74
C CYS A 453 26.26 -6.60 8.96
N LEU A 454 25.33 -6.22 8.08
CA LEU A 454 24.56 -7.19 7.28
C LEU A 454 25.42 -8.08 6.38
N TYR A 455 26.55 -7.60 5.85
CA TYR A 455 27.44 -8.40 5.00
C TYR A 455 28.30 -9.41 5.78
N GLU A 456 28.38 -9.26 7.11
CA GLU A 456 29.16 -10.15 7.98
C GLU A 456 28.34 -11.37 8.42
N LEU A 457 27.05 -11.42 8.08
CA LEU A 457 26.14 -12.46 8.54
C LEU A 457 26.37 -13.83 7.91
#